data_AF-A0A2P5D433-F1
#
_entry.id   AF-A0A2P5D433-F1
#
_cell.length_a   1.000
_cell.length_b   1.000
_cell.length_c   1.000
_cell.angle_alpha   90.00
_cell.angle_beta   90.00
_cell.angle_gamma   90.00
#
_symmetry.space_group_name_H-M   'P 1'
#
loop_
_entity.id
_entity.type
_entity.pdbx_description
1 polymer ?
#
loop_
_entity_poly.entity_id
_entity_poly.type
_entity_poly.pdbx_seq_one_letter_code
_entity_poly.pdbx_strand_id
1 'polypeptide(L)'
;MIDKAVSSTDWKDLFLESWVEHLDFWGSDHRVVRLSLNRPASLRRGGTHAQGFRFEPWWTREEECGSVTVESWLQTIFTGSASSFMASLRNCAKNLEVWKCRRFGNLSKVCQEHP
;
A
#
# COMPACT_ATOMS: atom_id res chain seq x y z
N MET A 1 -24.94 -3.34 -2.11
CA MET A 1 -24.02 -4.47 -2.29
C MET A 1 -23.92 -5.25 -0.98
N ILE A 2 -23.84 -6.58 -0.99
CA ILE A 2 -23.64 -7.39 0.23
C ILE A 2 -22.27 -8.07 0.18
N ASP A 3 -21.30 -7.52 0.92
CA ASP A 3 -19.97 -8.11 1.04
C ASP A 3 -20.01 -9.20 2.13
N LYS A 4 -19.62 -10.43 1.80
CA LYS A 4 -19.75 -11.61 2.70
C LYS A 4 -18.40 -12.31 2.87
N ALA A 5 -18.14 -12.79 4.09
CA ALA A 5 -17.11 -13.79 4.35
C ALA A 5 -17.78 -15.13 4.69
N VAL A 6 -17.23 -16.21 4.16
CA VAL A 6 -17.71 -17.58 4.38
C VAL A 6 -16.53 -18.46 4.73
N SER A 7 -16.69 -19.32 5.73
CA SER A 7 -15.66 -20.30 6.12
C SER A 7 -16.30 -21.65 6.44
N SER A 8 -15.53 -22.73 6.31
CA SER A 8 -15.91 -24.05 6.84
C SER A 8 -15.70 -24.12 8.35
N THR A 9 -16.26 -25.15 8.98
CA THR A 9 -16.03 -25.47 10.40
C THR A 9 -14.56 -25.83 10.64
N ASP A 10 -13.99 -26.73 9.82
CA ASP A 10 -12.58 -27.11 9.89
C ASP A 10 -11.64 -25.90 9.84
N TRP A 11 -12.00 -24.87 9.06
CA TRP A 11 -11.23 -23.64 8.99
C TRP A 11 -11.32 -22.81 10.28
N LYS A 12 -12.51 -22.71 10.90
CA LYS A 12 -12.67 -22.02 12.19
C LYS A 12 -11.91 -22.71 13.31
N ASP A 13 -11.84 -24.04 13.27
CA ASP A 13 -11.09 -24.83 14.27
C ASP A 13 -9.58 -24.58 14.18
N LEU A 14 -9.06 -24.29 12.99
CA LEU A 14 -7.66 -23.90 12.79
C LEU A 14 -7.36 -22.46 13.22
N PHE A 15 -8.37 -21.57 13.22
CA PHE A 15 -8.22 -20.15 13.49
C PHE A 15 -9.23 -19.69 14.55
N LEU A 16 -9.09 -20.24 15.76
CA LEU A 16 -10.02 -20.07 16.88
C LEU A 16 -10.25 -18.60 17.29
N GLU A 17 -9.25 -17.75 17.08
CA GLU A 17 -9.31 -16.31 17.39
C GLU A 17 -9.34 -15.47 16.09
N SER A 18 -10.03 -15.98 15.07
CA SER A 18 -10.32 -15.20 13.87
C SER A 18 -11.65 -14.46 13.99
N TRP A 19 -11.70 -13.25 13.43
CA TRP A 19 -12.93 -12.49 13.32
C TRP A 19 -12.95 -11.70 12.02
N VAL A 20 -14.16 -11.37 11.59
CA VAL A 20 -14.41 -10.61 10.37
C VAL A 20 -15.16 -9.34 10.74
N GLU A 21 -14.77 -8.24 10.13
CA GLU A 21 -15.47 -6.96 10.21
C GLU A 21 -15.54 -6.30 8.84
N HIS A 22 -16.56 -5.46 8.65
CA HIS A 22 -16.60 -4.53 7.52
C HIS A 22 -15.93 -3.22 7.94
N LEU A 23 -14.98 -2.75 7.15
CA LEU A 23 -14.40 -1.42 7.30
C LEU A 23 -15.35 -0.36 6.71
N ASP A 24 -15.10 0.90 7.07
CA ASP A 24 -15.86 2.05 6.58
C ASP A 24 -15.80 2.22 5.05
N PHE A 25 -16.62 3.14 4.55
CA PHE A 25 -16.66 3.47 3.13
C PHE A 25 -15.47 4.35 2.74
N TRP A 26 -14.73 3.92 1.71
CA TRP A 26 -13.61 4.66 1.14
C TRP A 26 -13.87 5.04 -0.31
N GLY A 27 -14.93 5.83 -0.55
CA GLY A 27 -15.26 6.33 -1.88
C GLY A 27 -15.73 5.27 -2.88
N SER A 28 -16.04 4.06 -2.41
CA SER A 28 -16.67 2.98 -3.16
C SER A 28 -18.03 2.67 -2.54
N ASP A 29 -18.97 2.19 -3.35
CA ASP A 29 -20.25 1.61 -2.95
C ASP A 29 -20.15 0.20 -2.35
N HIS A 30 -18.92 -0.34 -2.24
CA HIS A 30 -18.58 -1.58 -1.54
C HIS A 30 -17.90 -1.30 -0.19
N ARG A 31 -18.10 -2.21 0.78
CA ARG A 31 -17.37 -2.20 2.06
C ARG A 31 -16.27 -3.24 2.05
N VAL A 32 -15.07 -2.84 2.46
CA VAL A 32 -13.95 -3.77 2.59
C VAL A 32 -14.24 -4.74 3.74
N VAL A 33 -14.12 -6.04 3.48
CA VAL A 33 -14.21 -7.08 4.51
C VAL A 33 -12.81 -7.40 5.02
N ARG A 34 -12.53 -7.10 6.29
CA ARG A 34 -11.26 -7.41 6.94
C ARG A 34 -11.37 -8.70 7.74
N LEU A 35 -10.53 -9.68 7.41
CA LEU A 35 -10.34 -10.89 8.20
C LEU A 35 -9.09 -10.72 9.07
N SER A 36 -9.29 -10.78 10.38
CA SER A 36 -8.21 -10.80 11.36
C SER A 36 -7.91 -12.23 11.78
N LEU A 37 -6.62 -12.58 11.79
CA LEU A 37 -6.13 -13.89 12.23
C LEU A 37 -5.16 -13.66 13.38
N ASN A 38 -5.41 -14.21 14.56
CA ASN A 38 -4.39 -14.22 15.60
C ASN A 38 -3.34 -15.29 15.26
N ARG A 39 -2.32 -14.90 14.50
CA ARG A 39 -1.16 -15.77 14.25
C ARG A 39 -0.14 -15.57 15.37
N PRO A 40 0.45 -16.64 15.92
CA PRO A 40 1.63 -16.54 16.78
C PRO A 40 2.67 -15.62 16.13
N ALA A 41 3.29 -14.74 16.90
CA ALA A 41 4.29 -13.79 16.38
C ALA A 41 5.42 -14.49 15.60
N SER A 42 5.70 -15.77 15.90
CA SER A 42 6.65 -16.64 15.20
C SER A 42 6.23 -17.07 13.79
N LEU A 43 4.94 -17.01 13.45
CA LEU A 43 4.38 -17.30 12.12
C LEU A 43 4.07 -16.04 11.30
N ARG A 44 4.28 -14.85 11.88
CA ARG A 44 4.44 -13.64 11.07
C ARG A 44 5.71 -13.87 10.27
N ARG A 45 5.56 -14.27 9.01
CA ARG A 45 6.69 -14.38 8.08
C ARG A 45 7.52 -13.11 8.25
N GLY A 46 8.69 -13.27 8.89
CA GLY A 46 9.70 -12.24 9.02
C GLY A 46 10.09 -11.85 7.61
N GLY A 47 9.53 -10.74 7.18
CA GLY A 47 9.40 -10.48 5.77
C GLY A 47 8.46 -9.30 5.65
N THR A 48 9.04 -8.12 5.82
CA THR A 48 8.85 -7.12 4.79
C THR A 48 9.08 -7.81 3.45
N HIS A 49 8.09 -8.53 2.91
CA HIS A 49 7.87 -8.48 1.48
C HIS A 49 7.87 -6.99 1.25
N ALA A 50 8.98 -6.46 0.73
CA ALA A 50 9.10 -5.06 0.43
C ALA A 50 7.86 -4.79 -0.41
N GLN A 51 6.85 -4.18 0.19
CA GLN A 51 5.67 -3.80 -0.56
C GLN A 51 6.27 -2.97 -1.68
N GLY A 52 6.12 -3.47 -2.90
CA GLY A 52 6.65 -2.76 -4.06
C GLY A 52 6.18 -1.32 -3.99
N PHE A 53 6.88 -0.43 -4.67
CA PHE A 53 6.46 0.96 -4.75
C PHE A 53 4.96 1.05 -5.07
N ARG A 54 4.22 1.77 -4.22
CA ARG A 54 2.79 2.01 -4.37
C ARG A 54 2.57 3.51 -4.41
N PHE A 55 2.11 3.99 -5.56
CA PHE A 55 1.67 5.36 -5.72
C PHE A 55 0.28 5.53 -5.10
N GLU A 56 0.09 6.52 -4.25
CA GLU A 56 -1.23 6.87 -3.73
C GLU A 56 -1.82 8.04 -4.52
N PRO A 57 -3.04 7.93 -5.06
CA PRO A 57 -3.64 8.96 -5.91
C PRO A 57 -3.67 10.36 -5.29
N TRP A 58 -3.84 10.46 -3.96
CA TRP A 58 -3.89 11.74 -3.28
C TRP A 58 -2.55 12.50 -3.29
N TRP A 59 -1.42 11.83 -3.56
CA TRP A 59 -0.12 12.51 -3.74
C TRP A 59 -0.16 13.54 -4.86
N THR A 60 -1.02 13.35 -5.87
CA THR A 60 -1.21 14.32 -6.96
C THR A 60 -1.74 15.69 -6.51
N ARG A 61 -2.26 15.79 -5.28
CA ARG A 61 -2.71 17.05 -4.67
C ARG A 61 -1.57 17.85 -4.05
N GLU A 62 -0.41 17.22 -3.83
CA GLU A 62 0.78 17.87 -3.29
C GLU A 62 1.62 18.40 -4.46
N GLU A 63 1.92 19.70 -4.44
CA GLU A 63 2.71 20.35 -5.48
C GLU A 63 4.08 19.67 -5.69
N GLU A 64 4.72 19.25 -4.60
CA GLU A 64 6.01 18.56 -4.62
C GLU A 64 5.98 17.22 -5.37
N CYS A 65 4.84 16.51 -5.41
CA CYS A 65 4.75 15.23 -6.12
C CYS A 65 4.99 15.39 -7.62
N GLY A 66 4.44 16.46 -8.20
CA GLY A 66 4.64 16.82 -9.61
C GLY A 66 6.11 17.11 -9.91
N SER A 67 6.73 17.98 -9.10
CA SER A 67 8.13 18.36 -9.23
C SER A 67 9.07 17.16 -9.12
N VAL A 68 8.89 16.32 -8.10
CA VAL A 68 9.71 15.09 -7.91
C VAL A 68 9.58 14.15 -9.10
N THR A 69 8.37 13.99 -9.67
CA THR A 69 8.14 13.12 -10.83
C THR A 69 8.87 13.65 -12.06
N VAL A 70 8.76 14.95 -12.36
CA VAL A 70 9.41 15.58 -13.52
C VAL A 70 10.92 15.53 -13.39
N GLU A 71 11.48 15.94 -12.25
CA GLU A 71 12.92 15.92 -12.00
C GLU A 71 13.50 14.51 -12.10
N SER A 72 12.81 13.52 -11.53
CA SER A 72 13.23 12.12 -11.59
C SER A 72 13.18 11.56 -13.01
N TRP A 73 12.19 11.97 -13.79
CA TRP A 73 12.06 11.54 -15.18
C TRP A 73 13.22 12.07 -16.04
N LEU A 74 13.55 13.35 -15.89
CA LEU A 74 14.59 14.03 -16.67
C LEU A 74 16.01 13.57 -16.34
N GLN A 75 16.22 12.96 -15.18
CA GLN A 75 17.52 12.38 -14.80
C GLN A 75 17.87 11.11 -15.59
N THR A 76 16.91 10.50 -16.29
CA THR A 76 17.15 9.29 -17.09
C THR A 76 17.12 9.63 -18.58
N ILE A 77 18.08 9.11 -19.34
CA ILE A 77 18.09 9.27 -20.80
C ILE A 77 17.09 8.29 -21.41
N PHE A 78 16.02 8.83 -22.02
CA PHE A 78 15.07 8.05 -22.78
C PHE A 78 15.58 7.79 -24.20
N THR A 79 15.83 6.52 -24.53
CA THR A 79 16.38 6.13 -25.84
C THR A 79 15.29 5.65 -26.82
N GLY A 80 14.01 5.74 -26.43
CA GLY A 80 12.90 5.17 -27.18
C GLY A 80 12.66 3.69 -26.92
N SER A 81 13.52 3.02 -26.14
CA SER A 81 13.38 1.60 -25.81
C SER A 81 12.49 1.37 -24.58
N ALA A 82 11.83 0.20 -24.52
CA ALA A 82 11.11 -0.24 -23.33
C ALA A 82 12.04 -0.33 -22.09
N SER A 83 13.30 -0.70 -22.27
CA SER A 83 14.27 -0.75 -21.16
C SER A 83 14.58 0.63 -20.58
N SER A 84 14.73 1.65 -21.42
CA SER A 84 14.95 3.04 -20.98
C SER A 84 13.71 3.60 -20.29
N PHE A 85 12.51 3.31 -20.81
CA PHE A 85 11.24 3.65 -20.17
C PHE A 85 11.12 3.03 -18.77
N MET A 86 11.39 1.73 -18.63
CA MET A 86 11.35 1.03 -17.35
C MET A 86 12.44 1.51 -16.38
N ALA A 87 13.57 2.00 -16.89
CA ALA A 87 14.58 2.65 -16.05
C ALA A 87 14.06 3.99 -15.49
N SER A 88 13.45 4.83 -16.34
CA SER A 88 12.85 6.10 -15.91
C SER A 88 11.75 5.90 -14.87
N LEU A 89 10.85 4.93 -15.09
CA LEU A 89 9.80 4.60 -14.11
C LEU A 89 10.36 4.14 -12.77
N ARG A 90 11.39 3.29 -12.77
CA ARG A 90 12.06 2.85 -11.54
C ARG A 90 12.73 4.01 -10.81
N ASN A 91 13.30 4.97 -11.54
CA ASN A 91 13.88 6.16 -10.94
C ASN A 91 12.81 7.04 -10.28
N CYS A 92 11.69 7.29 -10.97
CA CYS A 92 10.56 8.01 -10.39
C CYS A 92 10.01 7.32 -9.15
N ALA A 93 9.79 6.01 -9.20
CA ALA A 93 9.33 5.21 -8.07
C ALA A 93 10.26 5.35 -6.84
N LYS A 94 11.57 5.23 -7.06
CA LYS A 94 12.57 5.37 -6.00
C LYS A 94 12.53 6.74 -5.35
N ASN A 95 12.51 7.80 -6.15
CA ASN A 95 12.54 9.17 -5.64
C ASN A 95 11.22 9.58 -4.98
N LEU A 96 10.09 9.12 -5.50
CA LEU A 96 8.79 9.29 -4.86
C LEU A 96 8.71 8.55 -3.51
N GLU A 97 9.32 7.37 -3.37
CA GLU A 97 9.38 6.68 -2.07
C GLU A 97 10.22 7.45 -1.04
N VAL A 98 11.34 8.04 -1.47
CA VAL A 98 12.17 8.91 -0.62
C VAL A 98 11.42 10.17 -0.23
N TRP A 99 10.76 10.83 -1.19
CA TRP A 99 9.94 12.01 -0.95
C TRP A 99 8.81 11.72 0.03
N LYS A 100 8.03 10.66 -0.21
CA LYS A 100 6.96 10.21 0.70
C LYS A 100 7.48 9.98 2.11
N CYS A 101 8.61 9.28 2.26
CA CYS A 101 9.22 9.05 3.58
C CYS A 101 9.60 10.37 4.28
N ARG A 102 10.13 11.35 3.54
CA ARG A 102 10.49 12.67 4.10
C ARG A 102 9.26 13.50 4.48
N ARG A 103 8.24 13.51 3.62
CA ARG A 103 7.04 14.34 3.76
C ARG A 103 6.02 13.77 4.75
N PHE A 104 5.90 12.44 4.81
CA PHE A 104 4.85 11.73 5.56
C PHE A 104 5.37 10.63 6.48
N GLY A 105 6.68 10.43 6.62
CA GLY A 105 7.25 9.34 7.41
C GLY A 105 6.87 9.33 8.89
N ASN A 106 6.35 10.45 9.41
CA ASN A 106 5.76 10.53 10.74
C ASN A 106 4.24 10.28 10.75
N LEU A 107 3.52 10.49 9.64
CA LEU A 107 2.07 10.25 9.56
C LEU A 107 1.72 8.76 9.54
N SER A 108 2.61 7.92 9.02
CA SER A 108 2.43 6.46 9.07
C SER A 108 2.49 5.88 10.49
N LYS A 109 3.00 6.63 11.48
CA LYS A 109 2.89 6.29 12.91
C LYS A 109 1.63 6.85 13.57
N VAL A 110 1.03 7.87 12.99
CA VAL A 110 -0.12 8.60 13.58
C VAL A 110 -1.46 8.04 13.09
N CYS A 111 -1.54 7.48 11.88
CA CYS A 111 -2.80 6.89 11.38
C CYS A 111 -3.21 5.55 12.05
N GLN A 112 -2.55 5.15 13.15
CA GLN A 112 -3.01 4.05 14.01
C GLN A 112 -3.87 4.52 15.20
N GLU A 113 -4.01 5.82 15.40
CA GLU A 113 -4.92 6.35 16.40
C GLU A 113 -5.86 7.33 15.70
N HIS A 114 -7.14 6.95 15.62
CA HIS A 114 -8.29 7.75 16.06
C HIS A 114 -9.61 7.03 15.66
N PRO A 115 -10.66 7.23 16.45
CA PRO A 115 -11.60 6.21 16.95
C PRO A 115 -12.72 5.78 15.99
#